data_AF-A0A943DVR1-F1
#
_entry.id   AF-A0A943DVR1-F1
#
_cell.length_a   1.000
_cell.length_b   1.000
_cell.length_c   1.000
_cell.angle_alpha   90.00
_cell.angle_beta   90.00
_cell.angle_gamma   90.00
#
_symmetry.space_group_name_H-M   'P 1'
#
loop_
_entity.id
_entity.type
_entity.pdbx_description
1 polymer ?
#
loop_
_entity_poly.entity_id
_entity_poly.type
_entity_poly.pdbx_seq_one_letter_code
_entity_poly.pdbx_strand_id
1 'polypeptide(L)' 'YSDNARKSKKFIVYMNGQVTKVKGSGKKQIEPGCEIIVPSKAKKKGNIANILGYATSFSSLGMMIASIANLIKK' A
#
# COMPACT_ATOMS: atom_id res chain seq x y z
N TYR A 1 5.20 15.60 -15.70
CA TYR A 1 4.08 15.32 -14.77
C TYR A 1 4.25 13.88 -14.29
N SER A 2 4.38 13.59 -13.00
CA SER A 2 4.62 12.20 -12.55
C SER A 2 3.32 11.39 -12.55
N ASP A 3 3.23 10.36 -13.39
CA ASP A 3 2.02 9.50 -13.53
C ASP A 3 1.67 8.72 -12.27
N ASN A 4 2.69 8.47 -11.44
CA ASN A 4 2.56 7.77 -10.17
C ASN A 4 2.26 8.68 -8.97
N ALA A 5 1.94 9.97 -9.16
CA ALA A 5 1.63 10.89 -8.06
C ALA A 5 0.18 10.72 -7.54
N ARG A 6 -0.03 10.77 -6.21
CA ARG A 6 -1.36 10.91 -5.58
C ARG A 6 -1.76 12.38 -5.51
N LYS A 7 -2.15 12.93 -6.66
CA LYS A 7 -2.59 14.33 -6.81
C LYS A 7 -3.78 14.72 -5.92
N SER A 8 -4.55 13.74 -5.42
CA SER A 8 -5.68 13.96 -4.51
C SER A 8 -5.29 14.20 -3.05
N LYS A 9 -4.05 13.91 -2.65
CA LYS A 9 -3.56 14.08 -1.28
C LYS A 9 -2.26 14.90 -1.26
N LYS A 10 -2.39 16.20 -1.50
CA LYS A 10 -1.26 17.14 -1.49
C LYS A 10 -1.14 17.76 -0.10
N PHE A 11 0.09 18.05 0.32
CA PHE A 11 0.40 18.67 1.61
C PHE A 11 1.29 19.90 1.38
N ILE A 12 1.11 20.91 2.22
CA ILE A 12 1.94 22.12 2.27
C ILE A 12 2.67 22.09 3.61
N VAL A 13 3.98 22.24 3.55
CA VAL A 13 4.85 22.44 4.70
C VAL A 13 5.24 23.90 4.73
N TYR A 14 4.82 24.61 5.78
CA TYR A 14 5.16 26.01 5.99
C TYR A 14 6.57 26.16 6.57
N MET A 15 7.16 27.34 6.45
CA MET A 15 8.54 27.60 6.95
C MET A 15 8.69 27.40 8.46
N ASN A 16 7.60 27.49 9.22
CA ASN A 16 7.56 27.21 10.65
C ASN A 16 7.43 25.71 10.97
N GLY A 17 7.44 24.83 9.96
CA GLY A 17 7.28 23.38 10.11
C GLY A 17 5.82 22.89 10.21
N GLN A 18 4.82 23.78 10.14
CA GLN A 18 3.42 23.37 10.13
C GLN A 18 3.09 22.61 8.84
N VAL A 19 2.32 21.52 8.96
CA VAL A 19 1.89 20.72 7.81
C VAL A 19 0.38 20.80 7.64
N THR A 20 -0.08 21.26 6.48
CA THR A 20 -1.52 21.34 6.15
C THR A 20 -1.85 20.57 4.89
N LYS A 21 -2.98 19.87 4.90
CA LYS A 21 -3.50 19.19 3.70
C LYS A 21 -4.18 20.20 2.77
N VAL A 22 -3.77 20.20 1.50
CA VAL A 22 -4.36 21.10 0.50
C VAL A 22 -5.80 20.71 0.21
N LYS A 23 -6.73 21.66 0.38
CA LYS A 23 -8.13 21.51 -0.03
C LYS A 23 -8.33 22.10 -1.43
N GLY A 24 -8.88 21.30 -2.36
CA GLY A 24 -9.16 21.72 -3.73
C GLY A 24 -7.91 22.10 -4.54
N SER A 25 -7.92 23.29 -5.15
CA SER A 25 -6.82 23.79 -5.98
C SER A 25 -5.64 24.34 -5.17
N GLY A 26 -5.81 24.63 -3.88
CA GLY A 26 -4.74 25.07 -2.98
C GLY A 26 -4.29 26.52 -3.14
N LYS A 27 -4.86 27.29 -4.09
CA LYS A 27 -4.45 28.67 -4.40
C LYS A 27 -4.45 29.63 -3.21
N LYS A 28 -5.31 29.40 -2.21
CA LYS A 28 -5.44 30.23 -1.01
C LYS A 28 -4.53 29.82 0.16
N GLN A 29 -3.89 28.65 0.10
CA GLN A 29 -3.12 28.07 1.21
C GLN A 29 -1.61 28.08 0.95
N ILE A 30 -1.20 28.41 -0.28
CA ILE A 30 0.20 28.45 -0.69
C ILE A 30 0.75 29.82 -0.34
N GLU A 31 1.74 29.85 0.55
CA GLU A 31 2.49 31.04 0.89
C GLU A 31 3.91 30.95 0.30
N PRO A 32 4.56 32.09 -0.01
CA PRO A 32 5.96 32.09 -0.42
C PRO A 32 6.84 31.38 0.61
N GLY A 33 7.74 30.51 0.15
CA GLY A 33 8.65 29.76 1.02
C GLY A 33 8.08 28.44 1.57
N CYS A 34 6.84 28.08 1.25
CA CYS A 34 6.30 26.76 1.60
C CYS A 34 6.77 25.66 0.63
N GLU A 35 6.92 24.44 1.15
CA GLU A 35 7.18 23.25 0.35
C GLU A 35 5.89 22.46 0.08
N ILE A 36 5.63 22.13 -1.19
CA ILE A 36 4.45 21.36 -1.59
C ILE A 36 4.85 19.91 -1.81
N ILE A 37 4.38 19.03 -0.94
CA ILE A 37 4.65 17.60 -1.02
C ILE A 37 3.46 16.90 -1.67
N VAL A 38 3.73 16.23 -2.80
CA VAL A 38 2.77 15.33 -3.45
C VAL A 38 3.29 13.89 -3.31
N PRO A 39 2.67 13.07 -2.44
CA PRO A 39 3.11 11.70 -2.25
C PRO A 39 2.86 10.88 -3.51
N SER A 40 3.65 9.83 -3.70
CA SER A 40 3.40 8.85 -4.74
C SER A 40 2.25 7.91 -4.37
N LYS A 41 1.60 7.30 -5.37
CA LYS A 41 0.66 6.20 -5.18
C LYS A 41 1.42 5.07 -4.51
N ALA A 42 0.88 4.57 -3.41
CA ALA A 42 1.40 3.38 -2.79
C ALA A 42 1.38 2.29 -3.86
N LYS A 43 2.55 1.72 -4.18
CA LYS A 43 2.59 0.53 -5.00
C LYS A 43 1.83 -0.52 -4.20
N LYS A 44 0.69 -0.99 -4.73
CA LYS A 44 0.04 -2.19 -4.20
C LYS A 44 1.05 -3.29 -4.42
N LYS A 45 1.90 -3.56 -3.42
CA LYS A 45 2.73 -4.75 -3.36
C LYS A 45 1.70 -5.87 -3.22
N GLY A 46 1.23 -6.34 -4.37
CA GLY A 46 0.12 -7.28 -4.44
C GLY A 46 0.44 -8.40 -3.50
N ASN A 47 -0.51 -8.72 -2.64
CA ASN A 47 -0.39 -9.73 -1.60
C ASN A 47 -0.18 -11.14 -2.18
N ILE A 48 0.16 -11.28 -3.47
CA ILE A 48 0.39 -12.52 -4.21
C ILE A 48 1.42 -13.38 -3.50
N ALA A 49 2.49 -12.80 -2.96
CA ALA A 49 3.47 -13.57 -2.19
C ALA A 49 2.86 -14.17 -0.92
N ASN A 50 2.03 -13.42 -0.18
CA ASN A 50 1.36 -13.94 1.01
C ASN A 50 0.20 -14.87 0.67
N ILE A 51 -0.59 -14.59 -0.37
CA ILE A 51 -1.69 -15.44 -0.87
C ILE A 51 -1.13 -16.77 -1.38
N LEU A 52 -0.02 -16.74 -2.14
CA LEU A 52 0.70 -17.92 -2.58
C LEU A 52 1.28 -18.69 -1.39
N GLY A 53 1.85 -17.98 -0.41
CA GLY A 53 2.29 -18.56 0.87
C GLY A 53 1.15 -19.28 1.59
N TYR A 54 -0.01 -18.64 1.75
CA TYR A 54 -1.20 -19.23 2.38
C TYR A 54 -1.76 -20.42 1.58
N ALA A 55 -1.79 -20.33 0.25
CA ALA A 55 -2.21 -21.43 -0.61
C ALA A 55 -1.25 -22.63 -0.51
N THR A 56 0.05 -22.37 -0.39
CA THR A 56 1.09 -23.40 -0.22
C THR A 56 0.98 -24.07 1.16
N SER A 57 0.76 -23.30 2.22
CA SER A 57 0.55 -23.86 3.57
C SER A 57 -0.72 -24.70 3.64
N PHE A 58 -1.83 -24.24 3.06
CA PHE A 58 -3.09 -24.99 3.03
C PHE A 58 -2.98 -26.28 2.21
N SER A 59 -2.33 -26.22 1.04
CA SER A 59 -2.08 -27.42 0.22
C SER A 59 -1.13 -28.41 0.90
N SER A 60 -0.09 -27.94 1.58
CA SER A 60 0.81 -28.79 2.37
C SER A 60 0.06 -29.53 3.50
N LEU A 61 -0.78 -28.84 4.25
CA LEU A 61 -1.64 -29.48 5.27
C LEU A 61 -2.61 -30.49 4.64
N GLY A 62 -3.26 -30.13 3.53
CA GLY A 62 -4.16 -31.03 2.81
C GLY A 62 -3.45 -32.29 2.31
N MET A 63 -2.23 -32.15 1.78
CA MET A 63 -1.39 -33.27 1.36
C MET A 63 -0.96 -34.13 2.54
N MET A 64 -0.61 -33.55 3.70
CA MET A 64 -0.26 -34.33 4.90
C MET A 64 -1.46 -35.15 5.38
N ILE A 65 -2.65 -34.54 5.46
CA ILE A 65 -3.88 -35.24 5.84
C ILE A 65 -4.23 -36.32 4.81
N ALA A 66 -4.14 -36.03 3.52
CA ALA A 66 -4.39 -37.00 2.46
C ALA A 66 -3.39 -38.16 2.48
N SER A 67 -2.12 -37.87 2.78
CA SER A 67 -1.08 -38.89 2.93
C SER A 67 -1.38 -39.80 4.12
N ILE A 68 -1.72 -39.24 5.28
CA ILE A 68 -2.11 -40.01 6.47
C ILE A 68 -3.37 -40.83 6.20
N ALA A 69 -4.39 -40.24 5.57
CA ALA A 69 -5.62 -40.93 5.23
C ALA A 69 -5.36 -42.09 4.25
N ASN A 70 -4.47 -41.91 3.28
CA ASN A 70 -4.10 -42.96 2.32
C ASN A 70 -3.28 -44.09 2.98
N LEU A 71 -2.52 -43.79 4.03
CA LEU A 71 -1.79 -44.79 4.82
C LEU A 71 -2.70 -45.58 5.76
N ILE A 72 -3.78 -44.98 6.28
CA ILE A 72 -4.75 -45.62 7.17
C ILE A 72 -5.83 -46.40 6.40
N LYS A 73 -6.14 -45.97 5.16
CA LYS A 73 -7.14 -46.63 4.31
C LYS A 73 -6.62 -47.93 3.65
N LYS A 74 -5.31 -48.17 3.70
CA LYS A 74 -4.68 -49.43 3.29
C LYS A 74 -4.57 -50.36 4.49
#